data_AF-A0A438GY85-F1
#
_entry.id   AF-A0A438GY85-F1
#
_cell.length_a   1.000
_cell.length_b   1.000
_cell.length_c   1.000
_cell.angle_alpha   90.00
_cell.angle_beta   90.00
_cell.angle_gamma   90.00
#
_symmetry.space_group_name_H-M   'P 1'
#
loop_
_entity.id
_entity.type
_entity.pdbx_description
1 polymer ?
#
loop_
_entity_poly.entity_id
_entity_poly.type
_entity_poly.pdbx_seq_one_letter_code
_entity_poly.pdbx_strand_id
1 'polypeptide(L)' 'MMHTSIQKLQKQGKLKSKWTGPFIIHEVHPNGVVEVFNPTGNQTFKVNGHPLKPFIEPYSTDKEEINLLEPPQL' A
#
# COMPACT_ATOMS: atom_id res chain seq x y z
N MET A 1 -7.38 -1.76 -11.52
CA MET A 1 -7.45 -1.64 -10.05
C MET A 1 -6.15 -0.97 -9.63
N MET A 2 -6.15 0.26 -9.13
CA MET A 2 -4.88 0.91 -8.75
C MET A 2 -4.33 0.19 -7.51
N HIS A 3 -3.12 -0.37 -7.61
CA HIS A 3 -2.43 -1.08 -6.53
C HIS A 3 -1.93 -0.11 -5.45
N THR A 4 -2.78 0.76 -4.94
CA THR A 4 -2.38 1.74 -3.95
C THR A 4 -2.31 1.05 -2.60
N SER A 5 -1.11 0.68 -2.18
CA SER A 5 -0.84 0.30 -0.79
C SER A 5 -0.78 1.55 0.09
N ILE A 6 -1.24 1.46 1.33
CA ILE A 6 -1.21 2.55 2.31
C ILE A 6 -0.71 2.05 3.66
N GLN A 7 -0.08 2.93 4.44
CA GLN A 7 0.22 2.70 5.84
C GLN A 7 -0.83 3.37 6.71
N LYS A 8 -1.25 2.68 7.77
CA LYS A 8 -2.21 3.21 8.75
C LYS A 8 -1.48 3.72 9.98
N LEU A 9 -1.80 4.94 10.42
CA LEU A 9 -1.29 5.44 11.69
C LEU A 9 -2.01 4.77 12.87
N GLN A 10 -1.24 4.14 13.75
CA GLN A 10 -1.69 3.63 15.03
C GLN A 10 -1.17 4.56 16.14
N LYS A 11 -2.10 5.23 16.84
CA LYS A 11 -1.77 6.05 18.01
C LYS A 11 -1.92 5.19 19.27
N GLN A 12 -0.82 4.92 19.97
CA GLN A 12 -0.83 4.26 21.28
C GLN A 12 -0.52 5.30 22.36
N GLY A 13 -1.57 5.95 22.89
CA GLY A 13 -1.47 6.85 24.03
C GLY A 13 -0.42 7.97 23.89
N LYS A 14 0.07 8.45 25.05
CA LYS A 14 0.85 9.69 25.20
C LYS A 14 2.26 9.68 24.60
N LEU A 15 2.75 8.58 24.01
CA LEU A 15 4.17 8.53 23.65
C LEU A 15 4.60 8.11 22.25
N LYS A 16 3.89 7.29 21.44
CA LYS A 16 4.40 6.97 20.09
C LYS A 16 3.29 6.73 19.07
N SER A 17 3.32 7.50 17.99
CA SER A 17 2.56 7.19 16.77
C SER A 17 3.37 6.20 15.95
N LYS A 18 2.82 5.03 15.65
CA LYS A 18 3.46 3.98 14.85
C LYS A 18 2.69 3.81 13.55
N TRP A 19 3.38 3.69 12.42
CA TRP A 19 2.76 3.26 11.18
C TRP A 19 2.71 1.73 11.16
N THR A 20 1.53 1.18 10.94
CA THR A 20 1.30 -0.25 10.73
C THR A 20 1.20 -0.48 9.22
N GLY A 21 1.75 -1.62 8.77
CA GLY A 21 2.25 -1.92 7.42
C GLY A 21 1.35 -1.66 6.20
N PRO A 22 1.73 -2.19 5.02
CA PRO A 22 1.02 -1.91 3.79
C PRO A 22 -0.34 -2.60 3.78
N PHE A 23 -1.40 -1.80 3.63
CA PHE A 23 -2.76 -2.25 3.39
C PHE A 23 -3.16 -1.91 1.96
N ILE A 24 -3.87 -2.80 1.29
CA ILE A 24 -4.33 -2.59 -0.07
C ILE A 24 -5.69 -1.88 -0.02
N ILE A 25 -5.85 -0.77 -0.74
CA ILE A 25 -7.17 -0.13 -0.85
C ILE A 25 -8.07 -1.01 -1.71
N HIS A 26 -9.20 -1.42 -1.15
CA HIS A 26 -10.23 -2.16 -1.86
C HIS A 26 -11.27 -1.20 -2.46
N GLU A 27 -11.82 -0.30 -1.64
CA GLU A 27 -12.83 0.67 -2.06
C GLU A 27 -12.74 1.97 -1.24
N VAL A 28 -13.10 3.09 -1.87
CA VAL A 28 -13.24 4.39 -1.22
C VAL A 28 -14.68 4.85 -1.37
N HIS A 29 -15.37 4.97 -0.25
CA HIS A 29 -16.75 5.44 -0.20
C HIS A 29 -16.80 6.97 -0.32
N PRO A 30 -17.87 7.54 -0.93
CA PRO A 30 -18.02 8.99 -1.05
C PRO A 30 -18.14 9.72 0.29
N ASN A 31 -18.43 9.00 1.37
CA ASN A 31 -18.43 9.51 2.75
C ASN A 31 -17.02 9.57 3.39
N GLY A 32 -15.96 9.24 2.64
CA GLY A 32 -14.57 9.25 3.10
C GLY A 32 -14.15 8.01 3.89
N VAL A 33 -15.00 6.98 3.97
CA VAL A 33 -14.62 5.66 4.50
C VAL A 33 -13.79 4.91 3.47
N VAL A 34 -12.63 4.40 3.87
CA VAL A 34 -11.81 3.56 3.00
C VAL A 34 -11.86 2.12 3.50
N GLU A 35 -12.21 1.20 2.62
CA GLU A 35 -12.07 -0.23 2.85
C GLU A 35 -10.68 -0.66 2.42
N VAL A 36 -9.94 -1.25 3.37
CA VAL A 36 -8.57 -1.70 3.14
C VAL A 36 -8.42 -3.16 3.51
N PHE A 37 -7.61 -3.86 2.75
CA PHE A 37 -7.31 -5.26 2.91
C PHE A 37 -5.91 -5.45 3.51
N ASN A 38 -5.82 -6.35 4.49
CA ASN A 38 -4.59 -6.76 5.13
C ASN A 38 -4.16 -8.13 4.59
N PRO A 39 -3.09 -8.19 3.77
CA PRO A 39 -2.58 -9.45 3.26
C PRO A 39 -2.01 -10.35 4.36
N THR A 40 -1.46 -9.79 5.44
CA THR A 40 -0.90 -10.58 6.55
C THR A 40 -1.98 -11.34 7.33
N GLY A 41 -3.15 -10.71 7.51
CA GLY A 41 -4.27 -11.31 8.24
C GLY A 41 -5.35 -11.92 7.36
N ASN A 42 -5.23 -11.78 6.03
CA ASN A 42 -6.28 -12.08 5.05
C ASN A 42 -7.66 -11.51 5.44
N GLN A 43 -7.67 -10.24 5.85
CA GLN A 43 -8.85 -9.58 6.42
C GLN A 43 -9.05 -8.19 5.82
N THR A 44 -10.30 -7.82 5.59
CA THR A 44 -10.70 -6.48 5.16
C THR A 44 -11.27 -5.69 6.32
N PHE A 45 -10.94 -4.40 6.41
CA PHE A 45 -11.47 -3.50 7.43
C PHE A 45 -11.77 -2.10 6.89
N LYS A 46 -12.78 -1.48 7.49
CA LYS A 46 -13.16 -0.08 7.25
C LYS A 46 -12.32 0.85 8.12
N VAL A 47 -11.68 1.84 7.50
CA VAL A 47 -10.98 2.93 8.19
C VAL A 47 -11.72 4.24 7.96
N ASN A 48 -12.11 4.87 9.07
CA ASN A 48 -12.82 6.15 9.10
C ASN A 48 -11.89 7.21 9.69
N GLY A 49 -11.63 8.32 8.97
CA GLY A 49 -11.05 9.54 9.55
C GLY A 49 -9.64 9.42 10.17
N HIS A 50 -8.87 8.38 9.84
CA HIS A 50 -7.48 8.23 10.30
C HIS A 50 -6.49 8.76 9.25
N PRO A 51 -5.32 9.29 9.65
CA PRO A 51 -4.27 9.66 8.70
C PRO A 51 -3.78 8.38 8.00
N LEU A 52 -4.03 8.31 6.69
CA LEU A 52 -3.51 7.26 5.81
C LEU A 52 -2.35 7.85 5.01
N LYS A 53 -1.23 7.14 4.92
CA LYS A 53 -0.08 7.56 4.11
C LYS A 53 0.04 6.61 2.92
N PRO A 54 0.11 7.11 1.67
CA PRO A 54 0.45 6.27 0.53
C PRO A 54 1.75 5.53 0.79
N PHE A 55 1.73 4.21 0.64
CA PHE A 55 2.91 3.39 0.63
C PHE A 55 3.34 3.26 -0.83
N ILE A 56 4.35 4.05 -1.20
CA ILE A 56 5.04 3.87 -2.46
C ILE A 56 5.97 2.69 -2.22
N GLU A 57 5.65 1.53 -2.80
CA GLU A 57 6.61 0.43 -2.86
C GLU A 57 7.88 1.00 -3.51
N PRO A 58 9.05 0.94 -2.85
CA PRO A 58 10.29 1.20 -3.57
C PRO A 58 10.31 0.19 -4.70
N TYR A 59 10.27 0.68 -5.94
CA TYR A 59 10.43 -0.16 -7.13
C TYR A 59 11.69 -0.99 -6.89
N SER A 60 11.50 -2.27 -6.57
CA SER A 60 12.61 -3.20 -6.43
C SER A 60 13.12 -3.33 -7.85
N THR A 61 14.24 -2.68 -8.15
CA THR A 61 14.94 -2.78 -9.44
C THR A 61 15.53 -4.18 -9.65
N ASP A 62 15.26 -5.12 -8.74
CA ASP A 62 15.90 -6.43 -8.67
C ASP A 62 15.01 -7.60 -9.15
N LYS A 63 13.92 -7.33 -9.90
CA LYS A 63 13.07 -8.43 -10.42
C LYS A 63 12.53 -8.28 -11.84
N GLU A 64 13.10 -7.36 -12.62
CA GLU A 64 13.18 -7.54 -14.06
C GLU A 64 14.66 -7.46 -14.43
N GLU A 65 15.29 -8.63 -14.53
CA GLU A 65 16.32 -8.81 -15.55
C GLU A 65 15.64 -8.38 -16.85
N ILE A 66 15.85 -7.12 -17.22
CA ILE A 66 15.66 -6.67 -18.58
C ILE A 66 16.51 -7.63 -19.40
N ASN A 67 15.87 -8.61 -20.04
CA ASN A 67 16.51 -9.37 -21.09
C ASN A 67 16.84 -8.32 -22.15
N LEU A 68 18.06 -7.76 -22.07
CA LEU A 68 18.71 -7.01 -23.12
C LEU A 68 19.00 -8.01 -24.24
N LEU A 69 17.92 -8.49 -24.88
CA LEU A 69 18.00 -9.20 -26.15
C LEU A 69 18.47 -8.17 -27.17
N GLU A 70 19.65 -8.46 -27.67
CA GLU A 70 20.53 -7.74 -28.59
C GLU A 70 19.82 -6.84 -29.61
N PRO A 71 20.40 -5.68 -29.98
CA PRO A 71 19.84 -4.82 -31.03
C PRO A 71 19.64 -5.62 -32.34
N PRO A 72 18.60 -5.31 -33.13
CA PRO A 72 18.35 -6.00 -34.38
C PRO A 72 19.58 -5.81 -35.29
N GLN A 73 20.24 -6.91 -35.62
CA GLN A 73 21.26 -6.89 -36.66
C GLN A 73 20.53 -6.70 -38.00
N LEU A 74 21.06 -5.75 -38.80
CA LEU A 74 20.54 -5.22 -40.07
C LEU A 74 19.89 -6.26 -41.00
#